data_AF-A0A969ZY72-F1
#
_entry.id   AF-A0A969ZY72-F1
#
_cell.length_a   1.000
_cell.length_b   1.000
_cell.length_c   1.000
_cell.angle_alpha   90.00
_cell.angle_beta   90.00
_cell.angle_gamma   90.00
#
_symmetry.space_group_name_H-M   'P 1'
#
loop_
_entity.id
_entity.type
_entity.pdbx_description
1 polymer ?
#
loop_
_entity_poly.entity_id
_entity_poly.type
_entity_poly.pdbx_seq_one_letter_code
_entity_poly.pdbx_strand_id
1 'polypeptide(L)'
;MKLDHISVTLNDKPDEYRIRAEVKGIPGKQWQEGLKFVWFNSSYYLRKKSELVIKGNEVELVLKDSSDIQNAIDALSNSISKAERIIPNYGVTNVSSYKKVLNN
;
A
#
# COMPACT_ATOMS: atom_id res chain seq x y z
N MET A 1 3.90 4.81 11.57
CA MET A 1 4.01 5.57 10.30
C MET A 1 2.58 5.87 9.89
N LYS A 2 2.19 7.15 9.83
CA LYS A 2 0.79 7.55 9.60
C LYS A 2 0.64 8.24 8.25
N LEU A 3 -0.53 8.07 7.63
CA LEU A 3 -0.93 8.88 6.48
C LEU A 3 -1.00 10.36 6.88
N ASP A 4 -0.38 11.23 6.10
CA ASP A 4 -0.42 12.68 6.31
C ASP A 4 -1.40 13.35 5.35
N HIS A 5 -1.17 13.13 4.06
CA HIS A 5 -1.91 13.78 2.98
C HIS A 5 -2.12 12.82 1.82
N ILE A 6 -3.26 12.95 1.13
CA ILE A 6 -3.51 12.30 -0.16
C ILE A 6 -3.91 13.38 -1.15
N SER A 7 -3.24 13.40 -2.30
CA SER A 7 -3.57 14.22 -3.45
C SER A 7 -3.85 13.35 -4.67
N VAL A 8 -4.70 13.86 -5.56
CA VAL A 8 -4.99 13.25 -6.86
C VAL A 8 -4.58 14.24 -7.93
N THR A 9 -3.73 13.80 -8.85
CA THR A 9 -3.27 14.60 -9.98
C THR A 9 -3.68 13.92 -11.28
N LEU A 10 -4.23 14.68 -12.21
CA LEU A 10 -4.45 14.22 -13.57
C LEU A 10 -3.10 14.23 -14.29
N ASN A 11 -2.71 13.10 -14.89
CA ASN A 11 -1.44 13.02 -15.60
C ASN A 11 -1.53 13.77 -16.94
N ASP A 12 -0.40 14.13 -17.55
CA ASP A 12 -0.35 14.78 -18.87
C ASP A 12 -0.91 13.89 -20.01
N LYS A 13 -1.08 12.60 -19.74
CA LYS A 13 -1.78 11.67 -20.63
C LYS A 13 -3.27 11.70 -20.32
N PRO A 14 -4.14 11.89 -21.32
CA PRO A 14 -5.57 11.70 -21.13
C PRO A 14 -5.81 10.26 -20.64
N ASP A 15 -6.65 10.12 -19.61
CA ASP A 15 -7.07 8.86 -18.99
C ASP A 15 -6.11 8.21 -17.97
N GLU A 16 -5.01 8.86 -17.60
CA GLU A 16 -4.20 8.41 -16.46
C GLU A 16 -4.34 9.33 -15.24
N TYR A 17 -4.76 8.77 -14.12
CA TYR A 17 -4.86 9.47 -12.83
C TYR A 17 -3.77 8.96 -11.90
N ARG A 18 -3.13 9.88 -11.19
CA ARG A 18 -2.14 9.55 -10.17
C ARG A 18 -2.67 9.93 -8.80
N ILE A 19 -2.77 8.95 -7.91
CA ILE A 19 -3.01 9.19 -6.49
C ILE A 19 -1.66 9.19 -5.80
N ARG A 20 -1.33 10.25 -5.08
CA ARG A 20 -0.13 10.35 -4.25
C ARG A 20 -0.55 10.42 -2.79
N ALA A 21 -0.01 9.52 -1.98
CA ALA A 21 -0.16 9.51 -0.54
C ALA A 21 1.19 9.78 0.12
N GLU A 22 1.25 10.83 0.91
CA GLU A 22 2.40 11.16 1.74
C GLU A 22 2.21 10.58 3.14
N VAL A 23 3.24 9.89 3.64
CA VAL A 23 3.26 9.39 5.01
C VAL A 23 4.20 10.23 5.88
N LYS A 24 3.85 10.41 7.15
CA LYS A 24 4.69 11.12 8.12
C LYS A 24 5.96 10.35 8.41
N GLY A 25 7.10 10.99 8.14
CA GLY A 25 8.43 10.41 8.34
C GLY A 25 8.88 9.52 7.18
N ILE A 26 10.11 9.05 7.22
CA ILE A 26 10.66 8.16 6.18
C ILE A 26 10.34 6.71 6.56
N PRO A 27 9.45 6.01 5.84
CA PRO A 27 9.12 4.63 6.15
C PRO A 27 10.34 3.73 5.93
N GLY A 28 10.72 2.99 6.98
CA GLY A 28 11.78 1.98 6.89
C GLY A 28 11.38 0.81 5.98
N LYS A 29 12.38 0.06 5.51
CA LYS A 29 12.20 -1.07 4.57
C LYS A 29 11.11 -2.06 5.01
N GLN A 30 11.03 -2.38 6.31
CA GLN A 30 10.03 -3.30 6.84
C GLN A 30 8.60 -2.79 6.65
N TRP A 31 8.35 -1.49 6.85
CA TRP A 31 7.03 -0.91 6.60
C TRP A 31 6.68 -0.95 5.12
N GLN A 32 7.64 -0.63 4.25
CA GLN A 32 7.43 -0.64 2.80
C GLN A 32 7.08 -2.06 2.30
N GLU A 33 7.78 -3.08 2.78
CA GLU A 33 7.48 -4.48 2.47
C GLU A 33 6.12 -4.91 3.04
N GLY A 34 5.77 -4.45 4.26
CA GLY A 34 4.44 -4.65 4.84
C GLY A 34 3.34 -4.00 4.01
N LEU A 35 3.55 -2.77 3.53
CA LEU A 35 2.61 -2.07 2.65
C LEU A 35 2.42 -2.81 1.34
N LYS A 36 3.51 -3.23 0.67
CA LYS A 36 3.42 -4.04 -0.56
C LYS A 36 2.64 -5.32 -0.33
N PHE A 37 2.94 -6.03 0.76
CA PHE A 37 2.24 -7.26 1.11
C PHE A 37 0.73 -7.02 1.29
N VAL A 38 0.33 -6.00 2.06
CA VAL A 38 -1.08 -5.67 2.25
C VAL A 38 -1.74 -5.24 0.95
N TRP A 39 -1.07 -4.39 0.17
CA TRP A 39 -1.58 -3.88 -1.10
C TRP A 39 -1.82 -5.01 -2.10
N PHE A 40 -0.85 -5.89 -2.30
CA PHE A 40 -0.95 -7.01 -3.24
C PHE A 40 -1.98 -8.07 -2.84
N ASN A 41 -2.36 -8.10 -1.56
CA ASN A 41 -3.45 -8.93 -1.05
C ASN A 41 -4.79 -8.17 -0.93
N SER A 42 -4.85 -6.90 -1.34
CA SER A 42 -6.11 -6.14 -1.31
C SER A 42 -7.03 -6.57 -2.45
N SER A 43 -8.33 -6.66 -2.17
CA SER A 43 -9.34 -6.97 -3.20
C SER A 43 -9.31 -5.96 -4.36
N TYR A 44 -8.91 -4.73 -4.09
CA TYR A 44 -8.75 -3.69 -5.10
C TYR A 44 -7.63 -4.05 -6.08
N TYR A 45 -6.42 -4.34 -5.58
CA TYR A 45 -5.29 -4.75 -6.42
C TYR A 45 -5.60 -6.03 -7.20
N LEU A 46 -6.21 -7.03 -6.57
CA LEU A 46 -6.54 -8.29 -7.25
C LEU A 46 -7.48 -8.10 -8.44
N ARG A 47 -8.35 -7.09 -8.40
CA ARG A 47 -9.28 -6.74 -9.49
C ARG A 47 -8.66 -5.84 -10.55
N LYS A 48 -7.95 -4.80 -10.13
CA LYS A 48 -7.49 -3.71 -11.02
C LYS A 48 -6.03 -3.82 -11.43
N LYS A 49 -5.23 -4.57 -10.67
CA LYS A 49 -3.78 -4.74 -10.83
C LYS A 49 -3.03 -3.40 -10.96
N SER A 50 -3.49 -2.39 -10.22
CA SER A 50 -2.93 -1.04 -10.27
C SER A 50 -1.51 -1.03 -9.72
N GLU A 51 -0.63 -0.27 -10.37
CA GLU A 51 0.78 -0.17 -10.03
C GLU A 51 0.96 0.69 -8.76
N LEU A 52 1.75 0.18 -7.82
CA LEU A 52 2.13 0.85 -6.56
C LEU A 52 3.62 1.16 -6.59
N VAL A 53 3.95 2.44 -6.49
CA VAL A 53 5.33 2.92 -6.46
C VAL A 53 5.59 3.59 -5.11
N ILE A 54 6.68 3.23 -4.44
CA ILE A 54 7.07 3.83 -3.16
C ILE A 54 8.39 4.58 -3.37
N LYS A 55 8.40 5.88 -3.08
CA LYS A 55 9.55 6.78 -3.21
C LYS A 55 9.74 7.57 -1.93
N GLY A 56 10.65 7.12 -1.07
CA GLY A 56 10.86 7.75 0.23
C GLY A 56 9.59 7.69 1.09
N ASN A 57 9.02 8.85 1.42
CA ASN A 57 7.77 9.00 2.16
C ASN A 57 6.53 9.16 1.26
N GLU A 58 6.69 9.08 -0.06
CA GLU A 58 5.59 9.14 -1.02
C GLU A 58 5.22 7.73 -1.51
N VAL A 59 3.92 7.48 -1.57
CA VAL A 59 3.33 6.30 -2.17
C VAL A 59 2.44 6.74 -3.32
N GLU A 60 2.76 6.30 -4.54
CA GLU A 60 2.04 6.65 -5.76
C GLU A 60 1.26 5.44 -6.28
N LEU A 61 0.02 5.69 -6.71
CA LEU A 61 -0.79 4.76 -7.48
C LEU A 61 -1.10 5.36 -8.83
N VAL A 62 -0.97 4.56 -9.89
CA VAL A 62 -1.40 4.92 -11.24
C VAL A 62 -2.71 4.20 -11.56
N LEU A 63 -3.71 4.98 -11.95
CA LEU A 63 -5.03 4.53 -12.38
C LEU A 63 -5.26 4.86 -13.85
N LYS A 64 -6.00 4.00 -14.54
CA LYS A 64 -6.36 4.16 -15.96
C LYS A 64 -7.77 4.71 -16.18
N ASP A 65 -8.50 4.99 -15.12
CA ASP A 65 -9.88 5.47 -15.16
C ASP A 65 -10.19 6.27 -13.88
N SER A 66 -10.90 7.39 -14.04
CA SER A 66 -11.44 8.21 -12.96
C SER A 66 -12.51 7.53 -12.13
N SER A 67 -13.26 6.58 -12.71
CA SER A 67 -14.44 5.99 -12.06
C SER A 67 -14.11 5.28 -10.73
N ASP A 68 -12.84 4.89 -10.55
CA ASP A 68 -12.36 4.15 -9.38
C ASP A 68 -11.50 4.96 -8.41
N ILE A 69 -11.40 6.29 -8.57
CA ILE A 69 -10.51 7.13 -7.74
C ILE A 69 -10.82 6.97 -6.25
N GLN A 70 -12.09 7.08 -5.84
CA GLN A 70 -12.45 6.97 -4.42
C GLN A 70 -12.15 5.57 -3.87
N ASN A 71 -12.48 4.52 -4.63
CA ASN A 71 -12.19 3.14 -4.25
C ASN A 71 -10.67 2.90 -4.09
N ALA A 72 -9.86 3.50 -4.96
CA ALA A 72 -8.41 3.42 -4.89
C ALA A 72 -7.85 4.15 -3.66
N ILE A 73 -8.35 5.36 -3.36
CA ILE A 73 -7.98 6.14 -2.17
C ILE A 73 -8.31 5.36 -0.91
N ASP A 74 -9.52 4.79 -0.83
CA ASP A 74 -9.96 4.02 0.34
C ASP A 74 -9.11 2.76 0.52
N ALA A 75 -8.83 2.04 -0.57
CA ALA A 75 -7.98 0.85 -0.54
C ALA A 75 -6.55 1.18 -0.12
N LEU A 76 -5.98 2.28 -0.62
CA LEU A 76 -4.63 2.74 -0.28
C LEU A 76 -4.56 3.16 1.19
N SER A 77 -5.51 3.96 1.65
CA SER A 77 -5.59 4.45 3.03
C SER A 77 -5.71 3.29 4.03
N ASN A 78 -6.54 2.30 3.70
CA ASN A 78 -6.69 1.08 4.51
C ASN A 78 -5.38 0.26 4.51
N SER A 79 -4.70 0.17 3.36
CA SER A 79 -3.44 -0.56 3.24
C SER A 79 -2.32 0.08 4.06
N ILE A 80 -2.21 1.41 4.01
CA ILE A 80 -1.27 2.20 4.82
C ILE A 80 -1.56 2.02 6.31
N SER A 81 -2.83 2.10 6.71
CA SER A 81 -3.25 1.90 8.10
C SER A 81 -2.95 0.49 8.61
N LYS A 82 -3.10 -0.53 7.76
CA LYS A 82 -2.75 -1.92 8.09
C LYS A 82 -1.24 -2.15 8.13
N ALA A 83 -0.49 -1.55 7.21
CA ALA A 83 0.97 -1.62 7.22
C ALA A 83 1.56 -1.02 8.50
N GLU A 84 0.95 0.04 9.03
CA GLU A 84 1.32 0.58 10.35
C GLU A 84 1.16 -0.45 11.47
N ARG A 85 0.11 -1.27 11.43
CA ARG A 85 -0.14 -2.33 12.41
C ARG A 85 0.77 -3.55 12.25
N ILE A 86 1.37 -3.74 11.06
CA ILE A 86 2.28 -4.86 10.77
C ILE A 86 3.69 -4.61 11.32
N ILE A 87 4.13 -3.36 11.48
CA ILE A 87 5.33 -3.10 12.27
C ILE A 87 4.93 -3.28 13.74
N PRO A 88 5.34 -4.37 14.42
CA PRO A 88 4.86 -4.62 15.76
C PRO A 88 5.51 -3.63 16.73
N ASN A 89 4.77 -3.30 17.79
CA ASN A 89 5.32 -3.47 19.13
C ASN A 89 6.13 -4.78 19.15
N TYR A 90 7.45 -4.72 18.94
CA TYR A 90 8.35 -5.87 18.96
C TYR A 90 8.52 -6.35 20.41
N GLY A 91 7.46 -6.95 20.95
CA GLY A 91 7.59 -8.14 21.79
C GLY A 91 7.72 -9.32 20.83
N VAL A 92 8.92 -9.88 20.75
CA VAL A 92 9.34 -10.98 19.88
C VAL A 92 8.23 -12.01 19.63
N THR A 93 7.86 -12.23 18.37
CA THR A 93 7.39 -13.56 17.95
C THR A 93 8.07 -13.93 16.64
N ASN A 94 9.11 -14.73 16.80
CA ASN A 94 9.83 -15.39 15.72
C ASN A 94 8.83 -16.27 14.94
N VAL A 95 8.41 -15.86 13.75
CA VAL A 95 7.59 -16.72 12.88
C VAL A 95 8.52 -17.72 12.18
N SER A 96 8.94 -18.74 12.93
CA SER A 96 9.71 -19.90 12.43
C SER A 96 8.83 -21.01 11.85
N SER A 97 7.53 -20.78 11.64
CA SER A 97 6.56 -21.88 11.40
C SER A 97 6.04 -22.02 9.96
N TYR A 98 6.59 -21.33 8.96
CA TYR A 98 6.15 -21.50 7.56
C TYR A 98 6.54 -22.85 6.92
N LYS A 99 7.32 -23.71 7.59
CA LYS A 99 7.76 -25.01 7.05
C LYS A 99 6.90 -26.22 7.45
N LYS A 100 5.83 -26.07 8.24
CA LYS A 100 5.07 -27.22 8.77
C LYS A 100 3.67 -27.46 8.15
N VAL A 101 3.23 -26.64 7.19
CA VAL A 101 1.85 -26.72 6.67
C VAL A 101 1.76 -27.43 5.30
N LEU A 102 2.85 -28.03 4.79
CA LEU A 102 2.84 -28.72 3.49
C LEU A 102 2.98 -30.25 3.56
N ASN A 103 3.04 -30.85 4.75
CA ASN A 103 2.96 -32.31 4.89
C ASN A 103 1.87 -32.66 5.91
N ASN A 104 0.68 -32.94 5.41
CA ASN A 104 -0.26 -33.89 6.01
C ASN A 104 -1.04 -34.57 4.89
#